data_AF-A0AA39YXT5-F1
#
_entry.id   AF-A0AA39YXT5-F1
#
_cell.length_a   1.000
_cell.length_b   1.000
_cell.length_c   1.000
_cell.angle_alpha   90.00
_cell.angle_beta   90.00
_cell.angle_gamma   90.00
#
_symmetry.space_group_name_H-M   'P 1'
#
loop_
_entity.id
_entity.type
_entity.pdbx_description
1 polymer ?
#
loop_
_entity_poly.entity_id
_entity_poly.type
_entity_poly.pdbx_seq_one_letter_code
_entity_poly.pdbx_strand_id
1 'polypeptide(L)'
;MGSIDTTFSRFTPPPPPPPPSSSTSSSSSTTTTTTPSATATTTATAAPATSIDFTAPWTTDTLLQVRTGKTRTVPGTSIPSAIAKRPRLDAGGVRLTALGLAGDQQTFFKHGGPDKAVLQYCAAHYAAWQAELPPHAAAALRPGGFGENFVTAGRMSEWNVCIGDVVEVGGGDGAARLQVSLPRAPCYKLNHRFQVDGMARLSQETGRTGWYYRVLREGTVRVGDEIRLVERKNPKWTVRRVQEILHKDKKNEEAVRELANLPELGEDFRLLFQNRLKRKFGNMGAENEEGRLWGSEQERMEVWRKFKVAAKRRETAKIASFVFEALEPVPNPQMVKPGAHIRIKLQKLIRSYSVVGGDSNILEIGVALDDNSRGGSKYLHDCISAGDTLEISAVNESFPLQPQAQKHVLIAGGIGITAFIPAARTLASQCIPWELHLCVNSENDIPFRRYLEILGHRLIIYSKADGNRLDIRKLVASQTVATHIYCCGPERMMESMAMAADSLNFPKQNVHFEAFTANLTGDPFSVELVDRGKCLEVPSNETLLDVLRESGFDVPSSCEVGNCATCKVRLVSGRVDHRGTALEENEKRDNMLSCVSRGVGRIAIKLLVD
;
A
#
# COMPACT_ATOMS: atom_id res chain seq x y z
N MET A 1 -36.40 6.69 61.37
CA MET A 1 -37.81 6.48 60.96
C MET A 1 -38.08 7.40 59.79
N GLY A 2 -38.90 6.98 58.82
CA GLY A 2 -39.26 7.78 57.64
C GLY A 2 -38.73 7.18 56.34
N SER A 3 -39.54 6.34 55.69
CA SER A 3 -39.33 5.86 54.32
C SER A 3 -40.11 6.73 53.34
N ILE A 4 -39.59 6.98 52.14
CA ILE A 4 -40.38 7.44 50.99
C ILE A 4 -39.92 6.66 49.74
N ASP A 5 -40.89 6.03 49.08
CA ASP A 5 -40.75 5.31 47.81
C ASP A 5 -40.47 6.24 46.61
N THR A 6 -39.74 5.72 45.63
CA THR A 6 -39.80 6.21 44.24
C THR A 6 -39.96 5.04 43.28
N THR A 7 -41.15 4.94 42.68
CA THR A 7 -41.53 3.90 41.73
C THR A 7 -40.91 4.10 40.35
N PHE A 8 -40.28 3.06 39.81
CA PHE A 8 -39.80 3.02 38.43
C PHE A 8 -40.93 2.64 37.46
N SER A 9 -41.27 3.53 36.53
CA SER A 9 -42.06 3.17 35.34
C SER A 9 -41.13 2.66 34.23
N ARG A 10 -41.39 1.45 33.71
CA ARG A 10 -40.67 0.88 32.55
C ARG A 10 -41.45 1.17 31.27
N PHE A 11 -40.87 1.93 30.35
CA PHE A 11 -41.35 2.00 28.97
C PHE A 11 -40.92 0.77 28.19
N THR A 12 -41.87 0.06 27.59
CA THR A 12 -41.64 -0.97 26.57
C THR A 12 -41.79 -0.38 25.16
N PRO A 13 -40.93 -0.74 24.19
CA PRO A 13 -41.08 -0.32 22.80
C PRO A 13 -42.15 -1.13 22.05
N PRO A 14 -42.76 -0.59 20.98
CA PRO A 14 -43.76 -1.29 20.17
C PRO A 14 -43.15 -2.34 19.24
N PRO A 15 -43.93 -3.34 18.78
CA PRO A 15 -43.46 -4.39 17.87
C PRO A 15 -43.30 -3.91 16.41
N PRO A 16 -42.47 -4.59 15.60
CA PRO A 16 -42.26 -4.26 14.19
C PRO A 16 -43.44 -4.68 13.28
N PRO A 17 -43.59 -4.05 12.09
CA PRO A 17 -44.66 -4.39 11.14
C PRO A 17 -44.40 -5.71 10.39
N PRO A 18 -45.46 -6.36 9.88
CA PRO A 18 -45.35 -7.62 9.13
C PRO A 18 -44.79 -7.42 7.70
N PRO A 19 -44.19 -8.48 7.09
CA PRO A 19 -43.68 -8.42 5.73
C PRO A 19 -44.80 -8.44 4.67
N PRO A 20 -44.57 -7.88 3.47
CA PRO A 20 -45.56 -7.83 2.40
C PRO A 20 -45.80 -9.22 1.77
N SER A 21 -47.06 -9.49 1.45
CA SER A 21 -47.50 -10.73 0.80
C SER A 21 -47.23 -10.73 -0.70
N SER A 22 -46.75 -11.87 -1.20
CA SER A 22 -46.64 -12.14 -2.64
C SER A 22 -47.99 -12.61 -3.19
N SER A 23 -48.54 -11.92 -4.19
CA SER A 23 -49.68 -12.38 -4.98
C SER A 23 -49.30 -12.51 -6.46
N THR A 24 -49.49 -13.72 -7.00
CA THR A 24 -49.40 -14.02 -8.43
C THR A 24 -50.71 -13.69 -9.12
N SER A 25 -50.67 -13.03 -10.28
CA SER A 25 -51.73 -13.19 -11.29
C SER A 25 -51.17 -12.95 -12.69
N SER A 26 -51.68 -13.74 -13.63
CA SER A 26 -51.38 -13.68 -15.05
C SER A 26 -52.50 -12.98 -15.81
N SER A 27 -52.19 -12.37 -16.95
CA SER A 27 -52.91 -12.53 -18.24
C SER A 27 -52.52 -11.41 -19.22
N SER A 28 -53.18 -11.35 -20.37
CA SER A 28 -52.61 -10.91 -21.65
C SER A 28 -53.43 -9.83 -22.36
N SER A 29 -52.85 -9.33 -23.47
CA SER A 29 -53.49 -8.81 -24.70
C SER A 29 -53.54 -7.29 -24.96
N THR A 30 -52.70 -6.91 -25.93
CA THR A 30 -52.97 -6.11 -27.15
C THR A 30 -54.11 -5.07 -27.18
N THR A 31 -53.78 -3.81 -27.46
CA THR A 31 -54.49 -3.01 -28.50
C THR A 31 -53.57 -1.93 -29.09
N THR A 32 -53.82 -1.56 -30.35
CA THR A 32 -52.98 -0.72 -31.22
C THR A 32 -53.59 0.67 -31.44
N THR A 33 -52.80 1.76 -31.49
CA THR A 33 -53.21 3.01 -32.16
C THR A 33 -52.01 3.81 -32.69
N THR A 34 -52.12 4.30 -33.92
CA THR A 34 -51.17 5.14 -34.70
C THR A 34 -51.63 6.62 -34.72
N THR A 35 -50.91 7.67 -35.14
CA THR A 35 -49.64 7.96 -35.87
C THR A 35 -49.31 9.47 -35.60
N PRO A 36 -48.41 10.20 -36.31
CA PRO A 36 -47.07 9.95 -36.90
C PRO A 36 -46.01 11.04 -36.54
N SER A 37 -44.79 10.89 -37.08
CA SER A 37 -43.98 11.94 -37.77
C SER A 37 -42.57 12.29 -37.22
N ALA A 38 -41.59 12.24 -38.13
CA ALA A 38 -40.27 12.91 -38.16
C ALA A 38 -39.29 12.69 -36.96
N THR A 39 -37.97 12.53 -37.14
CA THR A 39 -37.09 12.73 -38.30
C THR A 39 -35.99 11.66 -38.29
N ALA A 40 -35.59 11.14 -39.46
CA ALA A 40 -34.52 10.15 -39.54
C ALA A 40 -33.15 10.79 -39.19
N THR A 41 -32.53 10.32 -38.11
CA THR A 41 -31.09 10.47 -37.88
C THR A 41 -30.47 9.09 -37.95
N THR A 42 -29.59 8.87 -38.94
CA THR A 42 -28.95 7.57 -39.17
C THR A 42 -27.89 7.31 -38.10
N THR A 43 -28.29 6.84 -36.92
CA THR A 43 -27.35 6.24 -35.97
C THR A 43 -26.74 5.01 -36.60
N ALA A 44 -25.47 5.11 -36.99
CA ALA A 44 -24.67 3.94 -37.34
C ALA A 44 -24.61 3.02 -36.11
N THR A 45 -25.36 1.92 -36.15
CA THR A 45 -25.36 0.92 -35.09
C THR A 45 -23.97 0.34 -34.97
N ALA A 46 -23.24 0.74 -33.92
CA ALA A 46 -21.98 0.09 -33.58
C ALA A 46 -22.27 -1.39 -33.38
N ALA A 47 -21.59 -2.25 -34.16
CA ALA A 47 -21.75 -3.69 -34.01
C ALA A 47 -21.49 -4.07 -32.54
N PRO A 48 -22.32 -4.92 -31.92
CA PRO A 48 -22.11 -5.32 -30.54
C PRO A 48 -20.73 -5.96 -30.44
N ALA A 49 -19.89 -5.42 -29.53
CA ALA A 49 -18.55 -5.94 -29.30
C ALA A 49 -18.67 -7.41 -28.90
N THR A 50 -18.26 -8.32 -29.80
CA THR A 50 -18.34 -9.76 -29.58
C THR A 50 -17.56 -10.12 -28.32
N SER A 51 -18.26 -10.61 -27.30
CA SER A 51 -17.66 -11.03 -26.04
C SER A 51 -16.66 -12.15 -26.30
N ILE A 52 -15.39 -11.92 -25.96
CA ILE A 52 -14.32 -12.90 -26.14
C ILE A 52 -14.52 -14.03 -25.14
N ASP A 53 -14.73 -15.25 -25.64
CA ASP A 53 -14.73 -16.46 -24.82
C ASP A 53 -13.30 -16.89 -24.52
N PHE A 54 -12.82 -16.53 -23.33
CA PHE A 54 -11.50 -16.92 -22.84
C PHE A 54 -11.37 -18.43 -22.57
N THR A 55 -12.48 -19.17 -22.45
CA THR A 55 -12.49 -20.62 -22.19
C THR A 55 -12.46 -21.47 -23.46
N ALA A 56 -12.72 -20.87 -24.63
CA ALA A 56 -12.76 -21.56 -25.92
C ALA A 56 -11.50 -22.40 -26.17
N PRO A 57 -11.61 -23.67 -26.61
CA PRO A 57 -10.44 -24.49 -26.93
C PRO A 57 -9.58 -23.87 -28.04
N TRP A 58 -8.26 -24.01 -27.90
CA TRP A 58 -7.28 -23.60 -28.91
C TRP A 58 -6.38 -24.76 -29.30
N THR A 59 -5.92 -24.73 -30.55
CA THR A 59 -4.95 -25.66 -31.14
C THR A 59 -3.84 -24.92 -31.89
N THR A 60 -4.16 -23.76 -32.48
CA THR A 60 -3.20 -22.82 -33.05
C THR A 60 -3.51 -21.38 -32.64
N ASP A 61 -2.48 -20.54 -32.58
CA ASP A 61 -2.55 -19.07 -32.49
C ASP A 61 -1.37 -18.49 -33.33
N THR A 62 -1.37 -17.20 -33.64
CA THR A 62 -0.34 -16.55 -34.47
C THR A 62 0.50 -15.60 -33.62
N LEU A 63 1.84 -15.68 -33.75
CA LEU A 63 2.78 -14.83 -33.03
C LEU A 63 2.86 -13.44 -33.68
N LEU A 64 2.08 -12.48 -33.17
CA LEU A 64 2.00 -11.12 -33.71
C LEU A 64 3.21 -10.24 -33.34
N GLN A 65 3.83 -10.45 -32.18
CA GLN A 65 5.03 -9.72 -31.78
C GLN A 65 5.96 -10.58 -30.95
N VAL A 66 7.26 -10.53 -31.29
CA VAL A 66 8.36 -10.96 -30.43
C VAL A 66 8.97 -9.72 -29.77
N ARG A 67 9.12 -9.73 -28.45
CA ARG A 67 9.54 -8.56 -27.67
C ARG A 67 10.72 -8.88 -26.75
N THR A 68 11.70 -7.99 -26.75
CA THR A 68 12.84 -8.04 -25.80
C THR A 68 13.14 -6.66 -25.23
N GLY A 69 13.81 -6.61 -24.09
CA GLY A 69 14.18 -5.37 -23.40
C GLY A 69 15.41 -5.56 -22.53
N LYS A 70 16.13 -4.45 -22.31
CA LYS A 70 17.20 -4.36 -21.31
C LYS A 70 16.65 -3.83 -19.99
N THR A 71 17.29 -4.16 -18.88
CA THR A 71 17.02 -3.55 -17.57
C THR A 71 17.21 -2.04 -17.68
N ARG A 72 16.24 -1.29 -17.16
CA ARG A 72 16.27 0.18 -17.02
C ARG A 72 15.60 0.55 -15.71
N THR A 73 15.95 1.70 -15.15
CA THR A 73 15.19 2.28 -14.04
C THR A 73 13.77 2.61 -14.48
N VAL A 74 12.77 2.32 -13.65
CA VAL A 74 11.38 2.74 -13.92
C VAL A 74 11.31 4.27 -13.78
N PRO A 75 10.68 5.00 -14.73
CA PRO A 75 10.63 6.46 -14.67
C PRO A 75 10.05 6.97 -13.35
N GLY A 76 10.74 7.94 -12.72
CA GLY A 76 10.34 8.54 -11.46
C GLY A 76 10.68 7.73 -10.19
N THR A 77 11.43 6.63 -10.29
CA THR A 77 11.88 5.85 -9.13
C THR A 77 13.33 5.39 -9.29
N SER A 78 13.88 4.70 -8.28
CA SER A 78 15.17 3.99 -8.32
C SER A 78 15.05 2.53 -8.81
N ILE A 79 13.82 2.03 -9.04
CA ILE A 79 13.55 0.59 -9.20
C ILE A 79 14.06 0.06 -10.55
N PRO A 80 14.99 -0.92 -10.61
CA PRO A 80 15.46 -1.49 -11.86
C PRO A 80 14.49 -2.56 -12.39
N SER A 81 14.17 -2.48 -13.68
CA SER A 81 13.20 -3.36 -14.35
C SER A 81 13.46 -3.54 -15.85
N ALA A 82 13.38 -4.78 -16.33
CA ALA A 82 13.38 -5.12 -17.75
C ALA A 82 11.98 -5.28 -18.37
N ILE A 83 10.93 -4.78 -17.68
CA ILE A 83 9.52 -4.89 -18.11
C ILE A 83 9.22 -4.07 -19.38
N ALA A 84 9.99 -3.02 -19.67
CA ALA A 84 9.78 -2.13 -20.80
C ALA A 84 10.30 -2.71 -22.14
N LYS A 85 9.85 -3.92 -22.48
CA LYS A 85 10.24 -4.65 -23.69
C LYS A 85 9.67 -3.98 -24.95
N ARG A 86 10.46 -3.93 -26.02
CA ARG A 86 10.09 -3.35 -27.33
C ARG A 86 9.89 -4.47 -28.36
N PRO A 87 9.02 -4.29 -29.37
CA PRO A 87 8.94 -5.21 -30.50
C PRO A 87 10.30 -5.34 -31.20
N ARG A 88 10.63 -6.56 -31.61
CA ARG A 88 11.75 -6.85 -32.51
C ARG A 88 11.23 -6.77 -33.94
N LEU A 89 11.88 -5.93 -34.75
CA LEU A 89 11.57 -5.71 -36.17
C LEU A 89 12.55 -6.47 -37.08
N ASP A 90 13.17 -7.51 -36.56
CA ASP A 90 14.24 -8.26 -37.21
C ASP A 90 13.66 -9.32 -38.14
N ALA A 91 13.83 -9.14 -39.46
CA ALA A 91 13.33 -10.07 -40.46
C ALA A 91 13.98 -11.47 -40.38
N GLY A 92 15.18 -11.59 -39.80
CA GLY A 92 15.83 -12.88 -39.58
C GLY A 92 15.13 -13.73 -38.49
N GLY A 93 14.36 -13.08 -37.63
CA GLY A 93 13.79 -13.66 -36.41
C GLY A 93 14.69 -13.47 -35.19
N VAL A 94 14.24 -13.98 -34.04
CA VAL A 94 14.95 -13.88 -32.76
C VAL A 94 15.32 -15.28 -32.30
N ARG A 95 16.60 -15.53 -32.03
CA ARG A 95 17.06 -16.79 -31.45
C ARG A 95 16.46 -16.96 -30.06
N LEU A 96 15.86 -18.12 -29.81
CA LEU A 96 15.29 -18.53 -28.54
C LEU A 96 16.15 -19.63 -27.92
N THR A 97 16.75 -19.32 -26.77
CA THR A 97 17.66 -20.21 -26.03
C THR A 97 16.99 -20.81 -24.79
N ALA A 98 17.63 -21.79 -24.16
CA ALA A 98 17.18 -22.39 -22.90
C ALA A 98 16.82 -21.39 -21.77
N LEU A 99 17.38 -20.18 -21.78
CA LEU A 99 17.13 -19.13 -20.79
C LEU A 99 16.26 -17.97 -21.30
N GLY A 100 15.87 -17.97 -22.59
CA GLY A 100 15.00 -16.99 -23.19
C GLY A 100 15.47 -16.43 -24.53
N LEU A 101 14.84 -15.34 -24.96
CA LEU A 101 15.11 -14.69 -26.24
C LEU A 101 16.44 -13.93 -26.22
N ALA A 102 17.21 -14.06 -27.30
CA ALA A 102 18.49 -13.37 -27.46
C ALA A 102 18.35 -11.85 -27.32
N GLY A 103 19.15 -11.27 -26.43
CA GLY A 103 19.13 -9.84 -26.12
C GLY A 103 18.00 -9.39 -25.19
N ASP A 104 17.16 -10.30 -24.68
CA ASP A 104 16.26 -10.00 -23.57
C ASP A 104 17.00 -10.08 -22.23
N GLN A 105 16.59 -9.23 -21.28
CA GLN A 105 17.07 -9.26 -19.91
C GLN A 105 15.91 -9.45 -18.94
N GLN A 106 16.26 -9.99 -17.77
CA GLN A 106 15.40 -10.16 -16.62
C GLN A 106 16.13 -9.53 -15.43
N THR A 107 15.40 -8.78 -14.60
CA THR A 107 15.94 -8.17 -13.38
C THR A 107 15.35 -8.92 -12.20
N PHE A 108 16.18 -9.34 -11.23
CA PHE A 108 15.83 -10.22 -10.08
C PHE A 108 15.79 -11.72 -10.40
N PHE A 109 16.44 -12.53 -9.55
CA PHE A 109 16.64 -13.97 -9.78
C PHE A 109 15.34 -14.78 -9.94
N LYS A 110 14.24 -14.37 -9.26
CA LYS A 110 12.95 -15.07 -9.39
C LYS A 110 12.19 -14.76 -10.68
N HIS A 111 12.62 -13.76 -11.47
CA HIS A 111 12.00 -13.39 -12.75
C HIS A 111 12.65 -14.07 -13.97
N GLY A 112 13.51 -15.05 -13.74
CA GLY A 112 14.19 -15.80 -14.80
C GLY A 112 14.41 -17.27 -14.48
N GLY A 113 15.34 -17.86 -15.23
CA GLY A 113 15.70 -19.28 -15.20
C GLY A 113 14.97 -20.11 -16.26
N PRO A 114 15.32 -21.41 -16.42
CA PRO A 114 14.79 -22.27 -17.48
C PRO A 114 13.27 -22.36 -17.49
N ASP A 115 12.63 -22.33 -16.32
CA ASP A 115 11.17 -22.35 -16.17
C ASP A 115 10.48 -21.02 -16.56
N LYS A 116 11.23 -19.95 -16.82
CA LYS A 116 10.70 -18.59 -17.09
C LYS A 116 11.33 -17.95 -18.32
N ALA A 117 11.74 -18.77 -19.29
CA ALA A 117 12.47 -18.34 -20.48
C ALA A 117 11.67 -17.37 -21.38
N VAL A 118 10.35 -17.58 -21.51
CA VAL A 118 9.46 -16.71 -22.31
C VAL A 118 8.19 -16.42 -21.53
N LEU A 119 7.81 -15.14 -21.41
CA LEU A 119 6.52 -14.71 -20.88
C LEU A 119 5.52 -14.45 -22.03
N GLN A 120 4.31 -15.00 -21.93
CA GLN A 120 3.17 -14.63 -22.79
C GLN A 120 2.06 -14.01 -21.95
N TYR A 121 1.35 -13.05 -22.54
CA TYR A 121 0.19 -12.39 -21.93
C TYR A 121 -0.96 -12.34 -22.94
N CYS A 122 -2.19 -12.58 -22.49
CA CYS A 122 -3.36 -12.55 -23.36
C CYS A 122 -3.67 -11.10 -23.77
N ALA A 123 -3.47 -10.77 -25.05
CA ALA A 123 -3.62 -9.41 -25.56
C ALA A 123 -5.06 -8.87 -25.44
N ALA A 124 -6.06 -9.75 -25.43
CA ALA A 124 -7.47 -9.40 -25.27
C ALA A 124 -7.79 -8.70 -23.93
N HIS A 125 -6.98 -8.92 -22.88
CA HIS A 125 -7.15 -8.26 -21.59
C HIS A 125 -6.91 -6.74 -21.64
N TYR A 126 -6.16 -6.22 -22.62
CA TYR A 126 -5.81 -4.80 -22.67
C TYR A 126 -7.02 -3.88 -22.83
N ALA A 127 -8.02 -4.27 -23.63
CA ALA A 127 -9.24 -3.48 -23.81
C ALA A 127 -10.06 -3.40 -22.52
N ALA A 128 -10.20 -4.53 -21.79
CA ALA A 128 -10.86 -4.56 -20.49
C ALA A 128 -10.12 -3.67 -19.47
N TRP A 129 -8.79 -3.77 -19.39
CA TRP A 129 -8.02 -2.91 -18.51
C TRP A 129 -8.15 -1.41 -18.82
N GLN A 130 -8.20 -1.03 -20.11
CA GLN A 130 -8.39 0.37 -20.50
C GLN A 130 -9.77 0.93 -20.08
N ALA A 131 -10.79 0.07 -19.98
CA ALA A 131 -12.12 0.45 -19.51
C ALA A 131 -12.25 0.42 -17.97
N GLU A 132 -11.50 -0.45 -17.29
CA GLU A 132 -11.54 -0.66 -15.84
C GLU A 132 -10.61 0.27 -15.03
N LEU A 133 -9.56 0.81 -15.65
CA LEU A 133 -8.49 1.54 -14.96
C LEU A 133 -8.49 3.05 -15.27
N PRO A 134 -7.89 3.89 -14.39
CA PRO A 134 -7.81 5.33 -14.60
C PRO A 134 -7.21 5.74 -15.95
N PRO A 135 -7.71 6.81 -16.61
CA PRO A 135 -7.31 7.19 -17.97
C PRO A 135 -5.80 7.40 -18.17
N HIS A 136 -5.06 7.85 -17.15
CA HIS A 136 -3.61 8.04 -17.24
C HIS A 136 -2.84 6.72 -17.44
N ALA A 137 -3.40 5.58 -17.03
CA ALA A 137 -2.80 4.26 -17.24
C ALA A 137 -2.95 3.76 -18.68
N ALA A 138 -3.89 4.31 -19.47
CA ALA A 138 -4.23 3.81 -20.81
C ALA A 138 -3.03 3.76 -21.76
N ALA A 139 -2.11 4.73 -21.68
CA ALA A 139 -0.88 4.73 -22.48
C ALA A 139 0.03 3.52 -22.19
N ALA A 140 0.01 2.99 -20.97
CA ALA A 140 0.78 1.80 -20.60
C ALA A 140 0.05 0.49 -20.93
N LEU A 141 -1.29 0.50 -20.95
CA LEU A 141 -2.18 -0.64 -21.17
C LEU A 141 -2.30 -1.00 -22.66
N ARG A 142 -1.20 -1.48 -23.24
CA ARG A 142 -1.08 -1.92 -24.64
C ARG A 142 -0.08 -3.07 -24.73
N PRO A 143 -0.04 -3.87 -25.82
CA PRO A 143 0.93 -4.95 -25.99
C PRO A 143 2.37 -4.58 -25.57
N GLY A 144 2.95 -5.41 -24.70
CA GLY A 144 4.19 -5.20 -23.95
C GLY A 144 4.04 -4.43 -22.63
N GLY A 145 2.83 -4.04 -22.22
CA GLY A 145 2.56 -3.31 -20.98
C GLY A 145 2.88 -4.15 -19.75
N PHE A 146 2.54 -5.45 -19.79
CA PHE A 146 2.84 -6.41 -18.74
C PHE A 146 4.26 -7.01 -18.84
N GLY A 147 5.03 -6.63 -19.85
CA GLY A 147 6.41 -7.07 -20.10
C GLY A 147 6.54 -8.43 -20.78
N GLU A 148 5.48 -8.88 -21.44
CA GLU A 148 5.46 -10.11 -22.22
C GLU A 148 6.46 -10.10 -23.38
N ASN A 149 7.00 -11.27 -23.66
CA ASN A 149 7.86 -11.54 -24.81
C ASN A 149 7.04 -11.89 -26.04
N PHE A 150 5.99 -12.70 -25.88
CA PHE A 150 5.08 -13.10 -26.96
C PHE A 150 3.74 -12.39 -26.82
N VAL A 151 3.30 -11.80 -27.94
CA VAL A 151 1.94 -11.27 -28.14
C VAL A 151 1.33 -12.07 -29.29
N THR A 152 0.15 -12.65 -29.07
CA THR A 152 -0.54 -13.48 -30.08
C THR A 152 -1.86 -12.86 -30.54
N ALA A 153 -2.52 -13.48 -31.52
CA ALA A 153 -3.78 -13.00 -32.08
C ALA A 153 -4.99 -13.15 -31.15
N GLY A 154 -4.81 -13.80 -29.99
CA GLY A 154 -5.75 -13.75 -28.87
C GLY A 154 -6.60 -15.00 -28.70
N ARG A 155 -6.18 -16.15 -29.26
CA ARG A 155 -6.84 -17.46 -29.02
C ARG A 155 -6.42 -18.09 -27.69
N MET A 156 -5.28 -17.69 -27.15
CA MET A 156 -4.71 -18.24 -25.90
C MET A 156 -4.99 -17.33 -24.70
N SER A 157 -5.43 -17.90 -23.59
CA SER A 157 -5.70 -17.23 -22.32
C SER A 157 -5.35 -18.12 -21.11
N GLU A 158 -5.35 -17.53 -19.90
CA GLU A 158 -5.16 -18.27 -18.66
C GLU A 158 -6.24 -19.34 -18.42
N TRP A 159 -7.42 -19.20 -19.03
CA TRP A 159 -8.54 -20.13 -18.86
C TRP A 159 -8.48 -21.35 -19.78
N ASN A 160 -7.75 -21.29 -20.91
CA ASN A 160 -7.69 -22.37 -21.91
C ASN A 160 -6.28 -22.93 -22.16
N VAL A 161 -5.23 -22.30 -21.63
CA VAL A 161 -3.84 -22.80 -21.62
C VAL A 161 -3.59 -23.61 -20.34
N CYS A 162 -3.01 -24.80 -20.48
CA CYS A 162 -2.73 -25.72 -19.37
C CYS A 162 -1.24 -25.85 -19.03
N ILE A 163 -0.92 -26.10 -17.76
CA ILE A 163 0.45 -26.41 -17.34
C ILE A 163 0.89 -27.72 -17.98
N GLY A 164 2.05 -27.70 -18.64
CA GLY A 164 2.52 -28.84 -19.42
C GLY A 164 2.02 -28.91 -20.86
N ASP A 165 1.19 -27.97 -21.33
CA ASP A 165 0.92 -27.79 -22.76
C ASP A 165 2.26 -27.58 -23.48
N VAL A 166 2.55 -28.42 -24.47
CA VAL A 166 3.75 -28.35 -25.31
C VAL A 166 3.38 -27.76 -26.65
N VAL A 167 4.08 -26.70 -27.04
CA VAL A 167 3.86 -25.99 -28.31
C VAL A 167 5.09 -26.03 -29.19
N GLU A 168 4.86 -25.99 -30.50
CA GLU A 168 5.86 -25.70 -31.52
C GLU A 168 5.62 -24.29 -32.06
N VAL A 169 6.70 -23.53 -32.28
CA VAL A 169 6.65 -22.15 -32.78
C VAL A 169 7.54 -22.04 -34.01
N GLY A 170 6.93 -21.65 -35.13
CA GLY A 170 7.55 -21.67 -36.46
C GLY A 170 7.54 -23.07 -37.08
N GLY A 171 8.16 -23.21 -38.26
CA GLY A 171 8.17 -24.46 -39.04
C GLY A 171 9.58 -24.97 -39.40
N GLY A 172 9.66 -26.26 -39.74
CA GLY A 172 10.89 -26.94 -40.16
C GLY A 172 11.94 -27.11 -39.05
N ASP A 173 13.17 -27.41 -39.43
CA ASP A 173 14.28 -27.69 -38.51
C ASP A 173 14.66 -26.51 -37.58
N GLY A 174 14.20 -25.30 -37.90
CA GLY A 174 14.40 -24.09 -37.09
C GLY A 174 13.33 -23.86 -36.00
N ALA A 175 12.26 -24.66 -35.97
CA ALA A 175 11.11 -24.45 -35.07
C ALA A 175 11.47 -24.68 -33.60
N ALA A 176 11.13 -23.72 -32.74
CA ALA A 176 11.32 -23.87 -31.30
C ALA A 176 10.23 -24.78 -30.69
N ARG A 177 10.57 -25.59 -29.68
CA ARG A 177 9.58 -26.36 -28.90
C ARG A 177 9.59 -25.86 -27.46
N LEU A 178 8.43 -25.44 -26.98
CA LEU A 178 8.23 -24.79 -25.68
C LEU A 178 7.21 -25.57 -24.86
N GLN A 179 7.27 -25.47 -23.54
CA GLN A 179 6.27 -26.04 -22.64
C GLN A 179 5.83 -25.02 -21.59
N VAL A 180 4.52 -24.87 -21.40
CA VAL A 180 3.94 -24.03 -20.35
C VAL A 180 4.35 -24.57 -18.98
N SER A 181 5.03 -23.75 -18.19
CA SER A 181 5.73 -24.17 -16.96
C SER A 181 5.06 -23.67 -15.69
N LEU A 182 4.64 -22.40 -15.62
CA LEU A 182 3.93 -21.83 -14.47
C LEU A 182 3.10 -20.56 -14.83
N PRO A 183 2.05 -20.25 -14.05
CA PRO A 183 1.41 -18.93 -14.09
C PRO A 183 2.38 -17.82 -13.72
N ARG A 184 2.29 -16.64 -14.34
CA ARG A 184 3.13 -15.50 -13.96
C ARG A 184 2.65 -14.92 -12.65
N ALA A 185 3.52 -14.87 -11.63
CA ALA A 185 3.29 -14.10 -10.42
C ALA A 185 3.45 -12.58 -10.70
N PRO A 186 2.41 -11.75 -10.47
CA PRO A 186 2.54 -10.29 -10.51
C PRO A 186 3.48 -9.77 -9.41
N CYS A 187 4.06 -8.57 -9.60
CA CYS A 187 4.85 -7.90 -8.57
C CYS A 187 4.67 -6.38 -8.62
N TYR A 188 5.01 -5.69 -7.53
CA TYR A 188 4.83 -4.25 -7.28
C TYR A 188 5.35 -3.34 -8.41
N LYS A 189 6.31 -3.80 -9.22
CA LYS A 189 6.80 -3.10 -10.43
C LYS A 189 5.67 -2.80 -11.43
N LEU A 190 4.57 -3.54 -11.39
CA LEU A 190 3.35 -3.24 -12.16
C LEU A 190 2.65 -1.97 -11.66
N ASN A 191 2.59 -1.75 -10.34
CA ASN A 191 1.99 -0.56 -9.74
C ASN A 191 2.67 0.69 -10.32
N HIS A 192 4.01 0.71 -10.28
CA HIS A 192 4.85 1.74 -10.89
C HIS A 192 4.73 1.84 -12.41
N ARG A 193 4.68 0.70 -13.12
CA ARG A 193 4.61 0.67 -14.58
C ARG A 193 3.33 1.29 -15.13
N PHE A 194 2.22 1.14 -14.42
CA PHE A 194 0.88 1.61 -14.81
C PHE A 194 0.44 2.89 -14.07
N GLN A 195 1.16 3.31 -13.03
CA GLN A 195 0.79 4.42 -12.14
C GLN A 195 -0.58 4.17 -11.45
N VAL A 196 -0.81 2.92 -11.05
CA VAL A 196 -2.03 2.45 -10.37
C VAL A 196 -1.59 1.68 -9.14
N ASP A 197 -1.88 2.20 -7.94
CA ASP A 197 -1.57 1.47 -6.71
C ASP A 197 -2.39 0.16 -6.64
N GLY A 198 -1.75 -0.90 -6.17
CA GLY A 198 -2.35 -2.24 -6.12
C GLY A 198 -2.53 -2.95 -7.47
N MET A 199 -2.03 -2.42 -8.59
CA MET A 199 -2.16 -3.06 -9.91
C MET A 199 -1.66 -4.52 -9.95
N ALA A 200 -0.57 -4.83 -9.24
CA ALA A 200 -0.07 -6.20 -9.10
C ALA A 200 -1.08 -7.12 -8.39
N ARG A 201 -1.74 -6.62 -7.35
CA ARG A 201 -2.77 -7.33 -6.60
C ARG A 201 -4.03 -7.53 -7.46
N LEU A 202 -4.47 -6.50 -8.18
CA LEU A 202 -5.62 -6.56 -9.09
C LEU A 202 -5.40 -7.57 -10.23
N SER A 203 -4.20 -7.59 -10.84
CA SER A 203 -3.82 -8.61 -11.83
C SER A 203 -3.87 -10.04 -11.25
N GLN A 204 -3.46 -10.22 -9.99
CA GLN A 204 -3.54 -11.52 -9.31
C GLN A 204 -4.98 -11.94 -8.97
N GLU A 205 -5.79 -11.02 -8.45
CA GLU A 205 -7.17 -11.30 -8.02
C GLU A 205 -8.09 -11.59 -9.21
N THR A 206 -7.89 -10.92 -10.35
CA THR A 206 -8.59 -11.18 -11.63
C THR A 206 -8.08 -12.42 -12.36
N GLY A 207 -6.85 -12.88 -12.08
CA GLY A 207 -6.20 -13.98 -12.80
C GLY A 207 -5.60 -13.60 -14.15
N ARG A 208 -5.72 -12.33 -14.57
CA ARG A 208 -5.18 -11.79 -15.82
C ARG A 208 -3.68 -11.48 -15.66
N THR A 209 -2.85 -12.52 -15.53
CA THR A 209 -1.41 -12.40 -15.25
C THR A 209 -0.50 -12.82 -16.40
N GLY A 210 -0.95 -13.67 -17.33
CA GLY A 210 -0.09 -14.38 -18.28
C GLY A 210 0.63 -15.59 -17.66
N TRP A 211 1.46 -16.25 -18.46
CA TRP A 211 2.15 -17.49 -18.10
C TRP A 211 3.55 -17.56 -18.72
N TYR A 212 4.38 -18.41 -18.14
CA TYR A 212 5.73 -18.67 -18.65
C TYR A 212 5.82 -19.98 -19.43
N TYR A 213 6.81 -20.02 -20.32
CA TYR A 213 7.30 -21.23 -20.95
C TYR A 213 8.73 -21.55 -20.50
N ARG A 214 9.02 -22.86 -20.42
CA ARG A 214 10.38 -23.41 -20.56
C ARG A 214 10.66 -23.83 -22.00
N VAL A 215 11.93 -23.82 -22.40
CA VAL A 215 12.36 -24.27 -23.74
C VAL A 215 12.76 -25.74 -23.69
N LEU A 216 12.11 -26.56 -24.51
CA LEU A 216 12.44 -27.98 -24.71
C LEU A 216 13.36 -28.19 -25.91
N ARG A 217 13.21 -27.36 -26.96
CA ARG A 217 14.09 -27.32 -28.13
C ARG A 217 14.29 -25.86 -28.52
N GLU A 218 15.53 -25.41 -28.52
CA GLU A 218 15.88 -24.07 -29.00
C GLU A 218 15.56 -23.90 -30.50
N GLY A 219 15.30 -22.67 -30.93
CA GLY A 219 14.92 -22.37 -32.31
C GLY A 219 15.01 -20.88 -32.62
N THR A 220 14.49 -20.47 -33.77
CA THR A 220 14.42 -19.04 -34.15
C THR A 220 12.97 -18.69 -34.43
N VAL A 221 12.41 -17.78 -33.63
CA VAL A 221 11.00 -17.37 -33.71
C VAL A 221 10.84 -16.04 -34.44
N ARG A 222 9.78 -15.90 -35.22
CA ARG A 222 9.49 -14.77 -36.11
C ARG A 222 8.08 -14.24 -35.86
N VAL A 223 7.87 -12.97 -36.22
CA VAL A 223 6.52 -12.42 -36.34
C VAL A 223 5.82 -13.10 -37.50
N GLY A 224 4.59 -13.57 -37.27
CA GLY A 224 3.81 -14.35 -38.22
C GLY A 224 3.94 -15.88 -38.05
N ASP A 225 4.86 -16.37 -37.21
CA ASP A 225 4.95 -17.80 -36.92
C ASP A 225 3.64 -18.32 -36.29
N GLU A 226 3.22 -19.52 -36.70
CA GLU A 226 2.20 -20.27 -35.98
C GLU A 226 2.75 -20.77 -34.64
N ILE A 227 1.96 -20.64 -33.59
CA ILE A 227 2.12 -21.34 -32.30
C ILE A 227 1.11 -22.48 -32.31
N ARG A 228 1.61 -23.71 -32.44
CA ARG A 228 0.79 -24.92 -32.57
C ARG A 228 0.89 -25.78 -31.31
N LEU A 229 -0.25 -26.14 -30.72
CA LEU A 229 -0.33 -27.13 -29.65
C LEU A 229 0.06 -28.51 -30.21
N VAL A 230 1.11 -29.10 -29.66
CA VAL A 230 1.61 -30.43 -30.02
C VAL A 230 1.10 -31.49 -29.05
N GLU A 231 0.98 -31.14 -27.76
CA GLU A 231 0.64 -32.07 -26.70
C GLU A 231 -0.02 -31.31 -25.53
N ARG A 232 -1.15 -31.81 -25.02
CA ARG A 232 -1.80 -31.30 -23.80
C ARG A 232 -1.74 -32.36 -22.72
N LYS A 233 -0.77 -32.23 -21.81
CA LYS A 233 -0.53 -33.21 -20.76
C LYS A 233 -1.53 -33.18 -19.62
N ASN A 234 -1.87 -31.98 -19.14
CA ASN A 234 -2.64 -31.80 -17.92
C ASN A 234 -3.92 -30.96 -18.15
N PRO A 235 -4.93 -31.47 -18.89
CA PRO A 235 -6.12 -30.69 -19.27
C PRO A 235 -6.93 -30.12 -18.09
N LYS A 236 -6.86 -30.75 -16.90
CA LYS A 236 -7.47 -30.26 -15.65
C LYS A 236 -6.79 -28.99 -15.11
N TRP A 237 -5.51 -28.78 -15.41
CA TRP A 237 -4.66 -27.76 -14.80
C TRP A 237 -4.42 -26.57 -15.72
N THR A 238 -5.49 -25.84 -16.02
CA THR A 238 -5.40 -24.52 -16.67
C THR A 238 -4.59 -23.55 -15.81
N VAL A 239 -3.91 -22.58 -16.44
CA VAL A 239 -3.14 -21.54 -15.72
C VAL A 239 -4.01 -20.86 -14.66
N ARG A 240 -5.27 -20.55 -14.99
CA ARG A 240 -6.27 -19.97 -14.07
C ARG A 240 -6.64 -20.91 -12.93
N ARG A 241 -6.79 -22.22 -13.17
CA ARG A 241 -7.04 -23.21 -12.11
C ARG A 241 -5.86 -23.27 -11.13
N VAL A 242 -4.62 -23.20 -11.60
CA VAL A 242 -3.44 -23.19 -10.73
C VAL A 242 -3.35 -21.90 -9.91
N GLN A 243 -3.63 -20.72 -10.50
CA GLN A 243 -3.75 -19.45 -9.76
C GLN A 243 -4.79 -19.51 -8.63
N GLU A 244 -5.89 -20.24 -8.82
CA GLU A 244 -6.94 -20.42 -7.81
C GLU A 244 -6.41 -21.08 -6.55
N ILE A 245 -5.72 -22.21 -6.71
CA ILE A 245 -5.11 -22.97 -5.59
C ILE A 245 -3.93 -22.20 -5.00
N LEU A 246 -3.20 -21.42 -5.81
CA LEU A 246 -2.12 -20.55 -5.32
C LEU A 246 -2.64 -19.44 -4.40
N HIS A 247 -3.70 -18.73 -4.77
CA HIS A 247 -4.03 -17.46 -4.11
C HIS A 247 -5.38 -17.43 -3.37
N LYS A 248 -6.35 -18.28 -3.74
CA LYS A 248 -7.71 -18.27 -3.19
C LYS A 248 -8.01 -19.54 -2.39
N ASP A 249 -8.02 -20.70 -3.04
CA ASP A 249 -8.34 -21.99 -2.43
C ASP A 249 -7.08 -22.70 -1.89
N LYS A 250 -6.35 -22.02 -1.00
CA LYS A 250 -5.06 -22.49 -0.47
C LYS A 250 -5.16 -23.74 0.42
N LYS A 251 -6.38 -24.13 0.83
CA LYS A 251 -6.67 -25.24 1.75
C LYS A 251 -7.11 -26.53 1.04
N ASN A 252 -7.24 -26.52 -0.28
CA ASN A 252 -7.62 -27.68 -1.07
C ASN A 252 -6.51 -28.73 -1.11
N GLU A 253 -6.51 -29.63 -0.12
CA GLU A 253 -5.42 -30.59 0.10
C GLU A 253 -5.21 -31.56 -1.08
N GLU A 254 -6.29 -31.98 -1.75
CA GLU A 254 -6.23 -32.81 -2.96
C GLU A 254 -5.50 -32.08 -4.10
N ALA A 255 -5.98 -30.88 -4.44
CA ALA A 255 -5.38 -30.03 -5.47
C ALA A 255 -3.92 -29.67 -5.17
N VAL A 256 -3.60 -29.33 -3.91
CA VAL A 256 -2.23 -29.04 -3.46
C VAL A 256 -1.35 -30.29 -3.58
N ARG A 257 -1.86 -31.49 -3.28
CA ARG A 257 -1.13 -32.75 -3.44
C ARG A 257 -0.86 -33.10 -4.90
N GLU A 258 -1.83 -32.90 -5.80
CA GLU A 258 -1.60 -33.05 -7.24
C GLU A 258 -0.51 -32.08 -7.73
N LEU A 259 -0.65 -30.79 -7.45
CA LEU A 259 0.28 -29.76 -7.93
C LEU A 259 1.68 -29.88 -7.32
N ALA A 260 1.81 -30.36 -6.07
CA ALA A 260 3.08 -30.66 -5.43
C ALA A 260 3.89 -31.78 -6.12
N ASN A 261 3.22 -32.63 -6.92
CA ASN A 261 3.81 -33.76 -7.62
C ASN A 261 3.76 -33.64 -9.15
N LEU A 262 3.19 -32.54 -9.69
CA LEU A 262 3.02 -32.33 -11.13
C LEU A 262 4.38 -32.04 -11.80
N PRO A 263 4.95 -32.94 -12.64
CA PRO A 263 6.32 -32.78 -13.13
C PRO A 263 6.50 -31.58 -14.05
N GLU A 264 5.47 -31.22 -14.81
CA GLU A 264 5.50 -30.06 -15.71
C GLU A 264 5.41 -28.72 -14.97
N LEU A 265 4.95 -28.68 -13.71
CA LEU A 265 4.88 -27.44 -12.95
C LEU A 265 6.28 -26.98 -12.54
N GLY A 266 6.58 -25.70 -12.79
CA GLY A 266 7.87 -25.10 -12.48
C GLY A 266 8.28 -25.24 -11.01
N GLU A 267 9.58 -25.42 -10.79
CA GLU A 267 10.12 -25.92 -9.52
C GLU A 267 9.75 -25.05 -8.31
N ASP A 268 9.85 -23.72 -8.45
CA ASP A 268 9.46 -22.75 -7.41
C ASP A 268 8.05 -23.01 -6.86
N PHE A 269 7.08 -23.33 -7.73
CA PHE A 269 5.68 -23.50 -7.36
C PHE A 269 5.42 -24.92 -6.85
N ARG A 270 6.07 -25.92 -7.44
CA ARG A 270 6.05 -27.31 -6.96
C ARG A 270 6.59 -27.40 -5.52
N LEU A 271 7.73 -26.75 -5.23
CA LEU A 271 8.30 -26.63 -3.89
C LEU A 271 7.39 -25.87 -2.92
N LEU A 272 6.72 -24.80 -3.38
CA LEU A 272 5.74 -24.06 -2.58
C LEU A 272 4.58 -24.97 -2.13
N PHE A 273 3.99 -25.74 -3.04
CA PHE A 273 2.93 -26.69 -2.70
C PHE A 273 3.41 -27.82 -1.78
N GLN A 274 4.61 -28.37 -2.01
CA GLN A 274 5.23 -29.35 -1.10
C GLN A 274 5.43 -28.78 0.32
N ASN A 275 5.79 -27.50 0.45
CA ASN A 275 5.96 -26.84 1.74
C ASN A 275 4.62 -26.57 2.46
N ARG A 276 3.52 -26.34 1.71
CA ARG A 276 2.16 -26.32 2.28
C ARG A 276 1.77 -27.68 2.87
N LEU A 277 2.06 -28.79 2.19
CA LEU A 277 1.80 -30.14 2.72
C LEU A 277 2.61 -30.45 4.00
N LYS A 278 3.87 -30.01 4.07
CA LYS A 278 4.73 -30.21 5.26
C LYS A 278 4.24 -29.40 6.48
N ARG A 279 3.74 -28.18 6.26
CA ARG A 279 3.13 -27.35 7.30
C ARG A 279 1.67 -27.78 7.50
N LYS A 280 1.44 -28.82 8.34
CA LYS A 280 0.09 -29.35 8.71
C LYS A 280 -0.98 -28.25 8.60
N PHE A 281 -1.98 -28.42 7.73
CA PHE A 281 -2.86 -27.35 7.24
C PHE A 281 -3.48 -26.42 8.31
N GLY A 282 -3.66 -26.88 9.55
CA GLY A 282 -4.11 -26.07 10.69
C GLY A 282 -3.10 -25.06 11.27
N ASN A 283 -1.81 -25.13 10.89
CA ASN A 283 -0.75 -24.24 11.39
C ASN A 283 -0.07 -23.43 10.28
N MET A 284 -0.77 -23.23 9.14
CA MET A 284 -0.35 -22.29 8.12
C MET A 284 -0.63 -20.85 8.59
N GLY A 285 0.37 -20.22 9.22
CA GLY A 285 0.45 -18.76 9.23
C GLY A 285 0.39 -18.25 7.79
N ALA A 286 -0.33 -17.13 7.57
CA ALA A 286 -0.61 -16.63 6.23
C ALA A 286 0.69 -16.45 5.42
N GLU A 287 0.75 -17.07 4.24
CA GLU A 287 1.85 -16.83 3.29
C GLU A 287 1.86 -15.35 2.94
N ASN A 288 2.91 -14.63 3.36
CA ASN A 288 2.99 -13.20 3.16
C ASN A 288 3.36 -12.89 1.70
N GLU A 289 2.36 -12.45 0.94
CA GLU A 289 2.50 -12.02 -0.46
C GLU A 289 2.66 -10.49 -0.59
N GLU A 290 2.51 -9.73 0.51
CA GLU A 290 2.47 -8.27 0.50
C GLU A 290 3.76 -7.68 -0.07
N GLY A 291 4.93 -8.14 0.39
CA GLY A 291 6.23 -7.65 -0.12
C GLY A 291 6.44 -7.91 -1.61
N ARG A 292 5.77 -8.92 -2.20
CA ARG A 292 5.78 -9.11 -3.67
C ARG A 292 4.82 -8.16 -4.38
N LEU A 293 3.63 -7.94 -3.82
CA LEU A 293 2.55 -7.17 -4.45
C LEU A 293 2.69 -5.65 -4.30
N TRP A 294 3.30 -5.19 -3.20
CA TRP A 294 3.47 -3.76 -2.88
C TRP A 294 4.93 -3.30 -2.83
N GLY A 295 5.88 -4.23 -2.68
CA GLY A 295 7.32 -3.95 -2.53
C GLY A 295 7.71 -3.81 -1.06
N SER A 296 8.95 -3.40 -0.79
CA SER A 296 9.30 -2.76 0.48
C SER A 296 8.56 -1.42 0.64
N GLU A 297 8.61 -0.80 1.83
CA GLU A 297 8.08 0.57 2.03
C GLU A 297 8.67 1.58 1.02
N GLN A 298 9.94 1.38 0.65
CA GLN A 298 10.74 2.20 -0.26
C GLN A 298 10.34 1.97 -1.73
N GLU A 299 9.85 0.77 -2.02
CA GLU A 299 9.40 0.33 -3.34
C GLU A 299 7.90 0.51 -3.54
N ARG A 300 7.16 1.04 -2.55
CA ARG A 300 5.72 1.27 -2.65
C ARG A 300 5.43 2.50 -3.52
N MET A 301 4.36 2.42 -4.30
CA MET A 301 3.93 3.55 -5.12
C MET A 301 3.28 4.64 -4.26
N GLU A 302 3.93 5.80 -4.16
CA GLU A 302 3.34 7.00 -3.59
C GLU A 302 2.40 7.68 -4.60
N VAL A 303 1.12 7.32 -4.56
CA VAL A 303 0.10 8.09 -5.29
C VAL A 303 -0.15 9.40 -4.56
N TRP A 304 0.26 10.50 -5.18
CA TRP A 304 -0.10 11.85 -4.77
C TRP A 304 -1.38 12.25 -5.48
N ARG A 305 -2.44 12.53 -4.73
CA ARG A 305 -3.73 13.01 -5.25
C ARG A 305 -3.90 14.48 -4.93
N LYS A 306 -4.60 15.20 -5.81
CA LYS A 306 -4.95 16.60 -5.60
C LYS A 306 -6.22 16.70 -4.77
N PHE A 307 -6.15 17.47 -3.70
CA PHE A 307 -7.30 17.81 -2.86
C PHE A 307 -7.49 19.32 -2.81
N LYS A 308 -8.74 19.75 -2.83
CA LYS A 308 -9.15 21.12 -2.54
C LYS A 308 -9.27 21.30 -1.03
N VAL A 309 -8.82 22.44 -0.50
CA VAL A 309 -9.11 22.87 0.88
C VAL A 309 -10.58 23.28 0.94
N ALA A 310 -11.43 22.40 1.46
CA ALA A 310 -12.87 22.66 1.61
C ALA A 310 -13.14 23.62 2.77
N ALA A 311 -12.39 23.50 3.87
CA ALA A 311 -12.50 24.40 5.01
C ALA A 311 -11.15 24.56 5.74
N LYS A 312 -10.95 25.74 6.31
CA LYS A 312 -9.90 26.04 7.30
C LYS A 312 -10.59 26.64 8.53
N ARG A 313 -10.33 26.10 9.72
CA ARG A 313 -10.92 26.57 10.99
C ARG A 313 -9.83 26.85 12.01
N ARG A 314 -10.07 27.82 12.89
CA ARG A 314 -9.24 28.08 14.07
C ARG A 314 -9.76 27.24 15.22
N GLU A 315 -8.94 26.31 15.72
CA GLU A 315 -9.27 25.44 16.86
C GLU A 315 -8.80 26.08 18.18
N THR A 316 -7.62 26.74 18.18
CA THR A 316 -7.10 27.53 19.31
C THR A 316 -6.32 28.74 18.82
N ALA A 317 -5.65 29.48 19.72
CA ALA A 317 -4.74 30.55 19.32
C ALA A 317 -3.55 30.06 18.46
N LYS A 318 -3.10 28.79 18.63
CA LYS A 318 -1.96 28.20 17.90
C LYS A 318 -2.33 26.98 17.04
N ILE A 319 -3.59 26.55 16.99
CA ILE A 319 -3.99 25.34 16.23
C ILE A 319 -5.08 25.70 15.23
N ALA A 320 -4.90 25.25 13.99
CA ALA A 320 -5.91 25.31 12.94
C ALA A 320 -6.22 23.90 12.42
N SER A 321 -7.46 23.65 12.02
CA SER A 321 -7.87 22.43 11.33
C SER A 321 -8.16 22.71 9.86
N PHE A 322 -7.88 21.72 9.01
CA PHE A 322 -8.04 21.79 7.56
C PHE A 322 -8.83 20.58 7.09
N VAL A 323 -9.91 20.82 6.34
CA VAL A 323 -10.68 19.79 5.64
C VAL A 323 -10.29 19.83 4.17
N PHE A 324 -9.97 18.66 3.63
CA PHE A 324 -9.56 18.45 2.25
C PHE A 324 -10.57 17.55 1.54
N GLU A 325 -10.98 17.92 0.33
CA GLU A 325 -11.86 17.12 -0.55
C GLU A 325 -11.09 16.75 -1.82
N ALA A 326 -11.07 15.47 -2.18
CA ALA A 326 -10.38 14.99 -3.37
C ALA A 326 -11.01 15.56 -4.65
N LEU A 327 -10.18 16.14 -5.53
CA LEU A 327 -10.66 16.59 -6.85
C LEU A 327 -11.09 15.42 -7.74
N GLU A 328 -10.46 14.26 -7.55
CA GLU A 328 -10.79 13.00 -8.19
C GLU A 328 -11.11 11.97 -7.10
N PRO A 329 -12.39 11.81 -6.70
CA PRO A 329 -12.79 10.86 -5.66
C PRO A 329 -12.66 9.42 -6.14
N VAL A 330 -12.18 8.53 -5.27
CA VAL A 330 -12.19 7.07 -5.55
C VAL A 330 -13.60 6.51 -5.31
N PRO A 331 -14.06 5.51 -6.09
CA PRO A 331 -15.42 4.96 -5.96
C PRO A 331 -15.73 4.32 -4.61
N ASN A 332 -14.72 3.70 -3.96
CA ASN A 332 -14.85 2.97 -2.71
C ASN A 332 -13.90 3.56 -1.64
N PRO A 333 -14.22 4.74 -1.06
CA PRO A 333 -13.34 5.38 -0.09
C PRO A 333 -13.19 4.52 1.17
N GLN A 334 -11.96 4.39 1.67
CA GLN A 334 -11.68 3.73 2.95
C GLN A 334 -11.77 4.74 4.08
N MET A 335 -12.53 4.39 5.13
CA MET A 335 -12.64 5.19 6.35
C MET A 335 -11.29 5.34 7.05
N VAL A 336 -11.03 6.53 7.59
CA VAL A 336 -9.84 6.82 8.41
C VAL A 336 -9.83 5.92 9.66
N LYS A 337 -8.70 5.22 9.88
CA LYS A 337 -8.49 4.35 11.04
C LYS A 337 -7.65 5.04 12.13
N PRO A 338 -7.62 4.50 13.37
CA PRO A 338 -6.67 4.92 14.41
C PRO A 338 -5.21 4.87 13.93
N GLY A 339 -4.43 5.90 14.26
CA GLY A 339 -3.03 6.02 13.82
C GLY A 339 -2.84 6.35 12.34
N ALA A 340 -3.89 6.83 11.66
CA ALA A 340 -3.82 7.29 10.29
C ALA A 340 -3.11 8.64 10.17
N HIS A 341 -2.21 8.77 9.21
CA HIS A 341 -1.55 10.02 8.83
C HIS A 341 -1.45 10.16 7.31
N ILE A 342 -1.25 11.40 6.86
CA ILE A 342 -1.00 11.77 5.47
C ILE A 342 0.24 12.64 5.37
N ARG A 343 0.88 12.63 4.20
CA ARG A 343 1.91 13.61 3.83
C ARG A 343 1.33 14.64 2.87
N ILE A 344 1.72 15.89 3.04
CA ILE A 344 1.31 17.02 2.20
C ILE A 344 2.57 17.69 1.64
N LYS A 345 2.56 17.97 0.32
CA LYS A 345 3.58 18.81 -0.32
C LYS A 345 3.28 20.29 -0.10
N LEU A 346 4.24 21.01 0.48
CA LEU A 346 4.17 22.42 0.85
C LEU A 346 5.38 23.14 0.25
N GLN A 347 5.24 23.67 -0.97
CA GLN A 347 6.35 24.25 -1.74
C GLN A 347 7.52 23.25 -1.92
N LYS A 348 8.66 23.49 -1.26
CA LYS A 348 9.85 22.61 -1.26
C LYS A 348 9.83 21.56 -0.14
N LEU A 349 8.82 21.58 0.74
CA LEU A 349 8.75 20.74 1.94
C LEU A 349 7.71 19.64 1.77
N ILE A 350 7.92 18.51 2.43
CA ILE A 350 6.89 17.51 2.69
C ILE A 350 6.69 17.45 4.21
N ARG A 351 5.43 17.39 4.67
CA ARG A 351 5.12 17.29 6.11
C ARG A 351 4.01 16.27 6.36
N SER A 352 4.19 15.49 7.42
CA SER A 352 3.27 14.46 7.89
C SER A 352 2.31 15.01 8.94
N TYR A 353 1.02 14.69 8.82
CA TYR A 353 -0.03 15.11 9.75
C TYR A 353 -1.00 13.96 10.01
N SER A 354 -1.34 13.71 11.28
CA SER A 354 -2.33 12.68 11.65
C SER A 354 -3.74 13.15 11.31
N VAL A 355 -4.54 12.23 10.75
CA VAL A 355 -5.88 12.50 10.24
C VAL A 355 -6.89 12.31 11.36
N VAL A 356 -7.67 13.35 11.68
CA VAL A 356 -8.64 13.33 12.79
C VAL A 356 -10.00 12.77 12.39
N GLY A 357 -10.28 12.65 11.09
CA GLY A 357 -11.51 12.04 10.61
C GLY A 357 -11.70 12.11 9.10
N GLY A 358 -12.78 11.47 8.65
CA GLY A 358 -13.18 11.36 7.26
C GLY A 358 -12.82 10.01 6.65
N ASP A 359 -12.52 10.00 5.36
CA ASP A 359 -12.22 8.83 4.54
C ASP A 359 -11.15 9.16 3.47
N SER A 360 -10.92 8.25 2.52
CA SER A 360 -9.93 8.43 1.46
C SER A 360 -10.25 9.56 0.44
N ASN A 361 -11.44 10.16 0.49
CA ASN A 361 -11.87 11.28 -0.36
C ASN A 361 -12.04 12.58 0.42
N ILE A 362 -12.41 12.52 1.71
CA ILE A 362 -12.55 13.68 2.58
C ILE A 362 -11.64 13.49 3.80
N LEU A 363 -10.61 14.32 3.94
CA LEU A 363 -9.60 14.19 5.01
C LEU A 363 -9.62 15.42 5.91
N GLU A 364 -9.57 15.25 7.23
CA GLU A 364 -9.34 16.36 8.16
C GLU A 364 -8.05 16.18 8.97
N ILE A 365 -7.27 17.25 9.13
CA ILE A 365 -6.08 17.29 9.99
C ILE A 365 -6.11 18.47 10.98
N GLY A 366 -5.28 18.39 12.03
CA GLY A 366 -4.92 19.52 12.88
C GLY A 366 -3.45 19.91 12.71
N VAL A 367 -3.18 21.21 12.66
CA VAL A 367 -1.84 21.78 12.47
C VAL A 367 -1.57 22.80 13.56
N ALA A 368 -0.60 22.51 14.44
CA ALA A 368 -0.05 23.50 15.35
C ALA A 368 0.90 24.46 14.62
N LEU A 369 0.76 25.76 14.89
CA LEU A 369 1.76 26.76 14.54
C LEU A 369 2.94 26.60 15.51
N ASP A 370 4.08 26.26 14.93
CA ASP A 370 5.36 26.14 15.64
C ASP A 370 6.02 27.53 15.68
N ASP A 371 6.42 27.98 16.87
CA ASP A 371 7.10 29.27 17.04
C ASP A 371 8.47 29.28 16.32
N ASN A 372 9.08 28.09 16.15
CA ASN A 372 10.34 27.86 15.42
C ASN A 372 10.10 27.17 14.06
N SER A 373 8.94 27.40 13.43
CA SER A 373 8.54 26.70 12.21
C SER A 373 9.58 26.75 11.08
N ARG A 374 10.01 25.57 10.61
CA ARG A 374 10.79 25.36 9.38
C ARG A 374 9.96 25.60 8.10
N GLY A 375 9.12 26.64 8.08
CA GLY A 375 8.22 27.01 6.98
C GLY A 375 6.90 26.22 6.90
N GLY A 376 6.90 24.90 7.13
CA GLY A 376 5.73 24.04 6.86
C GLY A 376 4.43 24.43 7.60
N SER A 377 4.45 24.47 8.93
CA SER A 377 3.27 24.88 9.72
C SER A 377 2.91 26.35 9.51
N LYS A 378 3.92 27.23 9.41
CA LYS A 378 3.71 28.65 9.11
C LYS A 378 3.02 28.87 7.75
N TYR A 379 3.41 28.13 6.72
CA TYR A 379 2.81 28.22 5.38
C TYR A 379 1.33 27.79 5.38
N LEU A 380 0.98 26.71 6.08
CA LEU A 380 -0.43 26.31 6.26
C LEU A 380 -1.24 27.36 7.03
N HIS A 381 -0.68 27.97 8.06
CA HIS A 381 -1.34 29.01 8.85
C HIS A 381 -1.48 30.35 8.11
N ASP A 382 -0.44 30.80 7.40
CA ASP A 382 -0.39 32.15 6.84
C ASP A 382 -0.84 32.22 5.37
N CYS A 383 -0.54 31.19 4.56
CA CYS A 383 -0.72 31.25 3.10
C CYS A 383 -1.92 30.45 2.58
N ILE A 384 -2.28 29.35 3.24
CA ILE A 384 -3.32 28.43 2.74
C ILE A 384 -4.72 28.84 3.18
N SER A 385 -5.66 28.86 2.25
CA SER A 385 -7.06 29.27 2.41
C SER A 385 -8.02 28.23 1.85
N ALA A 386 -9.31 28.35 2.19
CA ALA A 386 -10.34 27.52 1.56
C ALA A 386 -10.43 27.85 0.05
N GLY A 387 -10.47 26.82 -0.79
CA GLY A 387 -10.40 26.93 -2.25
C GLY A 387 -9.07 26.48 -2.84
N ASP A 388 -7.96 26.55 -2.09
CA ASP A 388 -6.63 26.16 -2.57
C ASP A 388 -6.56 24.67 -2.90
N THR A 389 -5.60 24.27 -3.73
CA THR A 389 -5.33 22.87 -4.07
C THR A 389 -3.95 22.44 -3.57
N LEU A 390 -3.89 21.29 -2.89
CA LEU A 390 -2.65 20.69 -2.40
C LEU A 390 -2.52 19.25 -2.89
N GLU A 391 -1.28 18.78 -3.02
CA GLU A 391 -0.99 17.36 -3.28
C GLU A 391 -0.78 16.62 -1.95
N ILE A 392 -1.58 15.57 -1.76
CA ILE A 392 -1.63 14.76 -0.54
C ILE A 392 -1.37 13.30 -0.90
N SER A 393 -0.58 12.59 -0.08
CA SER A 393 -0.32 11.16 -0.24
C SER A 393 -1.58 10.31 0.03
N ALA A 394 -1.51 9.02 -0.29
CA ALA A 394 -2.39 8.04 0.33
C ALA A 394 -2.33 8.12 1.88
N VAL A 395 -3.42 7.74 2.54
CA VAL A 395 -3.49 7.59 4.00
C VAL A 395 -2.68 6.37 4.41
N ASN A 396 -1.77 6.54 5.37
CA ASN A 396 -0.96 5.45 5.94
C ASN A 396 -1.28 5.27 7.42
N GLU A 397 -1.13 4.04 7.93
CA GLU A 397 -1.39 3.69 9.33
C GLU A 397 -0.07 3.35 10.02
N SER A 398 0.38 4.18 10.95
CA SER A 398 1.63 3.99 11.72
C SER A 398 1.39 3.63 13.19
N PHE A 399 0.18 3.85 13.70
CA PHE A 399 -0.09 3.78 15.13
C PHE A 399 -1.44 3.08 15.45
N PRO A 400 -1.61 1.80 15.03
CA PRO A 400 -2.86 1.08 15.20
C PRO A 400 -3.15 0.71 16.66
N LEU A 401 -4.43 0.61 17.00
CA LEU A 401 -4.87 0.05 18.29
C LEU A 401 -4.63 -1.47 18.33
N GLN A 402 -4.13 -1.94 19.47
CA GLN A 402 -3.85 -3.36 19.72
C GLN A 402 -5.15 -4.15 19.97
N PRO A 403 -5.54 -5.12 19.11
CA PRO A 403 -6.87 -5.75 19.17
C PRO A 403 -7.12 -6.66 20.39
N GLN A 404 -6.07 -7.02 21.12
CA GLN A 404 -6.12 -7.93 22.28
C GLN A 404 -6.15 -7.20 23.63
N ALA A 405 -6.10 -5.86 23.62
CA ALA A 405 -6.11 -5.06 24.84
C ALA A 405 -7.47 -5.13 25.53
N GLN A 406 -7.49 -5.30 26.87
CA GLN A 406 -8.71 -5.26 27.67
C GLN A 406 -9.13 -3.83 28.05
N LYS A 407 -8.17 -2.89 28.02
CA LYS A 407 -8.38 -1.46 28.24
C LYS A 407 -7.38 -0.64 27.42
N HIS A 408 -7.80 0.50 26.90
CA HIS A 408 -6.92 1.49 26.28
C HIS A 408 -6.84 2.77 27.12
N VAL A 409 -5.63 3.28 27.34
CA VAL A 409 -5.38 4.58 27.98
C VAL A 409 -4.70 5.48 26.97
N LEU A 410 -5.33 6.59 26.62
CA LEU A 410 -4.82 7.55 25.63
C LEU A 410 -4.34 8.80 26.36
N ILE A 411 -3.11 9.25 26.13
CA ILE A 411 -2.50 10.39 26.83
C ILE A 411 -2.03 11.41 25.78
N ALA A 412 -2.73 12.54 25.69
CA ALA A 412 -2.49 13.60 24.73
C ALA A 412 -1.89 14.87 25.37
N GLY A 413 -0.87 15.44 24.74
CA GLY A 413 -0.35 16.77 25.06
C GLY A 413 -0.62 17.78 23.94
N GLY A 414 -1.52 18.74 24.17
CA GLY A 414 -1.87 19.78 23.20
C GLY A 414 -2.32 19.21 21.85
N ILE A 415 -1.59 19.52 20.77
CA ILE A 415 -1.86 19.00 19.42
C ILE A 415 -1.78 17.47 19.33
N GLY A 416 -1.11 16.79 20.28
CA GLY A 416 -1.01 15.33 20.34
C GLY A 416 -2.36 14.59 20.34
N ILE A 417 -3.45 15.30 20.63
CA ILE A 417 -4.82 14.80 20.52
C ILE A 417 -5.23 14.36 19.11
N THR A 418 -4.59 14.85 18.04
CA THR A 418 -4.94 14.45 16.66
C THR A 418 -4.74 12.97 16.41
N ALA A 419 -3.73 12.35 17.04
CA ALA A 419 -3.49 10.91 17.04
C ALA A 419 -4.70 10.10 17.57
N PHE A 420 -5.40 10.66 18.55
CA PHE A 420 -6.36 9.93 19.39
C PHE A 420 -7.83 10.20 19.08
N ILE A 421 -8.16 11.22 18.30
CA ILE A 421 -9.56 11.47 17.90
C ILE A 421 -10.16 10.26 17.13
N PRO A 422 -9.49 9.65 16.14
CA PRO A 422 -10.01 8.45 15.50
C PRO A 422 -10.06 7.26 16.47
N ALA A 423 -9.03 7.09 17.30
CA ALA A 423 -8.95 6.02 18.30
C ALA A 423 -10.12 6.06 19.30
N ALA A 424 -10.39 7.21 19.91
CA ALA A 424 -11.48 7.40 20.86
C ALA A 424 -12.84 7.12 20.21
N ARG A 425 -13.06 7.54 18.96
CA ARG A 425 -14.29 7.26 18.20
C ARG A 425 -14.46 5.77 17.91
N THR A 426 -13.41 5.08 17.44
CA THR A 426 -13.43 3.63 17.22
C THR A 426 -13.74 2.88 18.51
N LEU A 427 -13.00 3.17 19.59
CA LEU A 427 -13.18 2.52 20.89
C LEU A 427 -14.56 2.79 21.52
N ALA A 428 -15.12 3.99 21.34
CA ALA A 428 -16.49 4.31 21.73
C ALA A 428 -17.52 3.46 20.97
N SER A 429 -17.34 3.30 19.65
CA SER A 429 -18.25 2.49 18.82
C SER A 429 -18.18 0.99 19.08
N GLN A 430 -17.07 0.49 19.63
CA GLN A 430 -16.82 -0.92 19.90
C GLN A 430 -17.10 -1.34 21.35
N CYS A 431 -17.57 -0.43 22.21
CA CYS A 431 -17.82 -0.66 23.64
C CYS A 431 -16.61 -1.17 24.45
N ILE A 432 -15.38 -1.00 23.95
CA ILE A 432 -14.15 -1.39 24.64
C ILE A 432 -13.91 -0.42 25.82
N PRO A 433 -13.39 -0.86 26.98
CA PRO A 433 -13.00 0.03 28.07
C PRO A 433 -11.87 0.99 27.66
N TRP A 434 -12.06 2.29 27.81
CA TRP A 434 -11.01 3.28 27.53
C TRP A 434 -11.16 4.59 28.30
N GLU A 435 -10.05 5.30 28.46
CA GLU A 435 -9.93 6.65 29.04
C GLU A 435 -8.95 7.52 28.23
N LEU A 436 -9.21 8.83 28.16
CA LEU A 436 -8.40 9.82 27.44
C LEU A 436 -8.01 10.98 28.36
N HIS A 437 -6.71 11.13 28.58
CA HIS A 437 -6.10 12.16 29.42
C HIS A 437 -5.51 13.26 28.53
N LEU A 438 -6.17 14.42 28.46
CA LEU A 438 -5.74 15.55 27.64
C LEU A 438 -5.06 16.62 28.51
N CYS A 439 -3.78 16.86 28.28
CA CYS A 439 -2.98 17.88 28.96
C CYS A 439 -2.83 19.14 28.09
N VAL A 440 -3.20 20.29 28.62
CA VAL A 440 -3.19 21.61 27.93
C VAL A 440 -2.56 22.70 28.81
N ASN A 441 -2.16 23.82 28.21
CA ASN A 441 -1.61 24.95 28.97
C ASN A 441 -2.70 25.69 29.77
N SER A 442 -3.85 25.93 29.15
CA SER A 442 -5.06 26.50 29.74
C SER A 442 -6.30 25.89 29.08
N GLU A 443 -7.49 26.20 29.59
CA GLU A 443 -8.75 25.82 28.95
C GLU A 443 -8.89 26.38 27.51
N ASN A 444 -8.30 27.55 27.21
CA ASN A 444 -8.29 28.14 25.87
C ASN A 444 -7.39 27.39 24.87
N ASP A 445 -6.56 26.46 25.35
CA ASP A 445 -5.65 25.64 24.55
C ASP A 445 -6.20 24.24 24.24
N ILE A 446 -7.50 23.98 24.48
CA ILE A 446 -8.19 22.74 24.10
C ILE A 446 -8.64 22.84 22.62
N PRO A 447 -7.98 22.16 21.66
CA PRO A 447 -8.44 22.12 20.27
C PRO A 447 -9.56 21.08 20.10
N PHE A 448 -10.25 21.08 18.96
CA PHE A 448 -11.18 20.02 18.56
C PHE A 448 -12.32 19.74 19.56
N ARG A 449 -12.75 20.75 20.33
CA ARG A 449 -13.81 20.63 21.36
C ARG A 449 -15.04 19.86 20.88
N ARG A 450 -15.50 20.14 19.66
CA ARG A 450 -16.60 19.44 18.96
C ARG A 450 -16.47 17.91 18.82
N TYR A 451 -15.25 17.34 18.88
CA TYR A 451 -15.02 15.89 18.94
C TYR A 451 -14.89 15.38 20.37
N LEU A 452 -14.47 16.25 21.30
CA LEU A 452 -14.16 15.94 22.69
C LEU A 452 -15.41 15.95 23.59
N GLU A 453 -16.35 16.87 23.35
CA GLU A 453 -17.60 17.00 24.11
C GLU A 453 -18.45 15.72 24.10
N ILE A 454 -18.42 14.97 22.99
CA ILE A 454 -19.15 13.71 22.79
C ILE A 454 -18.58 12.57 23.66
N LEU A 455 -17.35 12.70 24.17
CA LEU A 455 -16.66 11.65 24.93
C LEU A 455 -17.09 11.56 26.40
N GLY A 456 -17.76 12.60 26.91
CA GLY A 456 -18.30 12.64 28.27
C GLY A 456 -17.26 12.30 29.35
N HIS A 457 -17.64 11.45 30.31
CA HIS A 457 -16.81 11.06 31.46
C HIS A 457 -15.51 10.29 31.10
N ARG A 458 -15.30 9.89 29.84
CA ARG A 458 -14.08 9.20 29.39
C ARG A 458 -12.94 10.18 29.06
N LEU A 459 -13.25 11.47 28.95
CA LEU A 459 -12.27 12.54 28.75
C LEU A 459 -11.93 13.20 30.09
N ILE A 460 -10.65 13.24 30.43
CA ILE A 460 -10.11 13.87 31.63
C ILE A 460 -9.10 14.94 31.19
N ILE A 461 -9.36 16.21 31.54
CA ILE A 461 -8.57 17.35 31.10
C ILE A 461 -7.68 17.87 32.25
N TYR A 462 -6.41 18.09 31.96
CA TYR A 462 -5.41 18.63 32.87
C TYR A 462 -4.92 19.98 32.32
N SER A 463 -5.39 21.07 32.92
CA SER A 463 -5.05 22.44 32.53
C SER A 463 -3.90 22.95 33.39
N LYS A 464 -2.82 23.40 32.75
CA LYS A 464 -1.62 23.85 33.48
C LYS A 464 -1.88 25.13 34.30
N ALA A 465 -2.71 26.03 33.79
CA ALA A 465 -3.12 27.26 34.47
C ALA A 465 -3.80 26.98 35.82
N ASP A 466 -4.65 25.96 35.89
CA ASP A 466 -5.49 25.65 37.06
C ASP A 466 -4.76 24.82 38.13
N GLY A 467 -3.42 24.75 38.06
CA GLY A 467 -2.59 23.91 38.94
C GLY A 467 -2.73 22.40 38.71
N ASN A 468 -3.77 21.94 38.01
CA ASN A 468 -4.00 20.53 37.71
C ASN A 468 -2.91 19.95 36.79
N ARG A 469 -2.39 18.77 37.10
CA ARG A 469 -1.35 18.06 36.32
C ARG A 469 -1.66 16.58 36.29
N LEU A 470 -1.39 15.95 35.15
CA LEU A 470 -1.39 14.49 35.08
C LEU A 470 -0.18 13.94 35.84
N ASP A 471 -0.45 13.21 36.92
CA ASP A 471 0.54 12.33 37.54
C ASP A 471 0.62 11.03 36.73
N ILE A 472 1.58 11.01 35.79
CA ILE A 472 1.80 9.88 34.89
C ILE A 472 2.18 8.62 35.68
N ARG A 473 3.00 8.74 36.73
CA ARG A 473 3.43 7.57 37.52
C ARG A 473 2.26 6.93 38.26
N LYS A 474 1.39 7.74 38.85
CA LYS A 474 0.15 7.27 39.49
C LYS A 474 -0.81 6.66 38.47
N LEU A 475 -0.94 7.25 37.27
CA LEU A 475 -1.78 6.70 36.20
C LEU A 475 -1.29 5.33 35.73
N VAL A 476 0.02 5.13 35.56
CA VAL A 476 0.60 3.84 35.16
C VAL A 476 0.43 2.80 36.27
N ALA A 477 0.69 3.19 37.52
CA ALA A 477 0.55 2.31 38.68
C ALA A 477 -0.88 1.81 38.93
N SER A 478 -1.91 2.46 38.37
CA SER A 478 -3.31 2.02 38.45
C SER A 478 -3.76 1.12 37.28
N GLN A 479 -2.91 0.81 36.30
CA GLN A 479 -3.27 -0.05 35.17
C GLN A 479 -2.81 -1.51 35.36
N THR A 480 -3.44 -2.42 34.60
CA THR A 480 -3.07 -3.84 34.56
C THR A 480 -2.18 -4.17 33.37
N VAL A 481 -1.50 -5.31 33.39
CA VAL A 481 -0.72 -5.84 32.25
C VAL A 481 -1.56 -6.20 31.01
N ALA A 482 -2.89 -6.12 31.09
CA ALA A 482 -3.81 -6.26 29.95
C ALA A 482 -4.25 -4.89 29.37
N THR A 483 -3.77 -3.79 29.96
CA THR A 483 -4.02 -2.42 29.50
C THR A 483 -2.92 -1.99 28.52
N HIS A 484 -3.30 -1.30 27.45
CA HIS A 484 -2.36 -0.66 26.53
C HIS A 484 -2.44 0.87 26.67
N ILE A 485 -1.28 1.49 26.86
CA ILE A 485 -1.13 2.93 27.09
C ILE A 485 -0.50 3.54 25.83
N TYR A 486 -1.13 4.59 25.30
CA TYR A 486 -0.68 5.31 24.12
C TYR A 486 -0.42 6.76 24.50
N CYS A 487 0.77 7.29 24.21
CA CYS A 487 1.18 8.64 24.58
C CYS A 487 1.65 9.43 23.36
N CYS A 488 1.10 10.63 23.19
CA CYS A 488 1.50 11.57 22.15
C CYS A 488 1.49 13.00 22.69
N GLY A 489 2.61 13.71 22.60
CA GLY A 489 2.73 15.06 23.14
C GLY A 489 4.17 15.59 23.08
N PRO A 490 4.49 16.63 23.86
CA PRO A 490 5.85 17.15 23.99
C PRO A 490 6.83 16.09 24.50
N GLU A 491 8.08 16.13 24.04
CA GLU A 491 9.18 15.19 24.37
C GLU A 491 9.22 14.80 25.87
N ARG A 492 9.32 15.80 26.76
CA ARG A 492 9.29 15.63 28.23
C ARG A 492 8.14 14.79 28.79
N MET A 493 6.98 14.76 28.13
CA MET A 493 5.82 13.94 28.53
C MET A 493 6.03 12.48 28.14
N MET A 494 6.54 12.25 26.94
CA MET A 494 6.83 10.90 26.43
C MET A 494 8.00 10.28 27.20
N GLU A 495 9.04 11.05 27.51
CA GLU A 495 10.13 10.65 28.40
C GLU A 495 9.61 10.29 29.80
N SER A 496 8.79 11.15 30.42
CA SER A 496 8.19 10.89 31.73
C SER A 496 7.35 9.61 31.75
N MET A 497 6.64 9.33 30.65
CA MET A 497 5.85 8.11 30.47
C MET A 497 6.73 6.87 30.29
N ALA A 498 7.81 6.95 29.50
CA ALA A 498 8.78 5.87 29.36
C ALA A 498 9.48 5.54 30.69
N MET A 499 9.93 6.57 31.43
CA MET A 499 10.51 6.42 32.76
C MET A 499 9.53 5.83 33.76
N ALA A 500 8.27 6.27 33.75
CA ALA A 500 7.23 5.75 34.64
C ALA A 500 6.97 4.26 34.39
N ALA A 501 6.82 3.86 33.11
CA ALA A 501 6.64 2.46 32.73
C ALA A 501 7.82 1.57 33.14
N ASP A 502 9.05 2.00 32.86
CA ASP A 502 10.26 1.25 33.22
C ASP A 502 10.41 1.11 34.75
N SER A 503 10.21 2.20 35.50
CA SER A 503 10.29 2.21 36.98
C SER A 503 9.23 1.35 37.69
N LEU A 504 8.18 0.94 36.98
CA LEU A 504 7.08 0.13 37.47
C LEU A 504 7.05 -1.27 36.84
N ASN A 505 8.06 -1.64 36.04
CA ASN A 505 8.12 -2.87 35.25
C ASN A 505 6.86 -3.11 34.39
N PHE A 506 6.25 -2.03 33.88
CA PHE A 506 5.08 -2.14 33.00
C PHE A 506 5.52 -2.73 31.64
N PRO A 507 4.76 -3.66 31.02
CA PRO A 507 5.20 -4.33 29.79
C PRO A 507 5.49 -3.34 28.67
N LYS A 508 6.72 -3.33 28.15
CA LYS A 508 7.16 -2.34 27.15
C LYS A 508 6.34 -2.40 25.86
N GLN A 509 5.93 -3.60 25.44
CA GLN A 509 5.04 -3.83 24.30
C GLN A 509 3.60 -3.32 24.50
N ASN A 510 3.23 -2.93 25.72
CA ASN A 510 1.94 -2.31 26.03
C ASN A 510 2.02 -0.78 26.08
N VAL A 511 3.20 -0.17 25.89
CA VAL A 511 3.37 1.28 25.86
C VAL A 511 3.74 1.73 24.44
N HIS A 512 2.94 2.64 23.91
CA HIS A 512 2.94 3.04 22.51
C HIS A 512 3.17 4.56 22.42
N PHE A 513 4.07 5.01 21.56
CA PHE A 513 4.41 6.44 21.40
C PHE A 513 4.23 6.95 19.97
N GLU A 514 3.69 8.16 19.83
CA GLU A 514 3.70 8.94 18.59
C GLU A 514 4.27 10.33 18.90
N ALA A 515 5.43 10.67 18.34
CA ALA A 515 6.01 12.02 18.45
C ALA A 515 5.67 12.87 17.22
N PHE A 516 5.35 14.16 17.41
CA PHE A 516 5.11 15.12 16.31
C PHE A 516 6.27 16.10 16.06
N THR A 517 7.23 16.16 16.97
CA THR A 517 8.35 17.10 16.93
C THR A 517 9.63 16.35 17.27
N ALA A 518 10.65 16.53 16.44
CA ALA A 518 12.02 16.18 16.80
C ALA A 518 12.85 17.46 16.94
N ASN A 519 13.78 17.47 17.88
CA ASN A 519 14.78 18.53 17.95
C ASN A 519 15.85 18.27 16.86
N LEU A 520 15.94 19.14 15.85
CA LEU A 520 16.77 18.92 14.65
C LEU A 520 18.05 19.77 14.62
N THR A 521 18.09 20.84 15.41
CA THR A 521 19.22 21.77 15.48
C THR A 521 20.37 21.22 16.29
N GLY A 522 21.60 21.59 15.92
CA GLY A 522 22.81 21.26 16.67
C GLY A 522 24.05 21.68 15.89
N ASP A 523 25.23 21.24 16.32
CA ASP A 523 26.47 21.62 15.64
C ASP A 523 26.51 21.12 14.19
N PRO A 524 27.14 21.88 13.26
CA PRO A 524 27.37 21.40 11.91
C PRO A 524 28.36 20.23 11.91
N PHE A 525 28.20 19.30 10.97
CA PHE A 525 29.06 18.12 10.87
C PHE A 525 29.23 17.65 9.42
N SER A 526 30.33 16.95 9.16
CA SER A 526 30.62 16.36 7.85
C SER A 526 30.21 14.88 7.81
N VAL A 527 29.68 14.44 6.67
CA VAL A 527 29.27 13.05 6.42
C VAL A 527 29.92 12.51 5.17
N GLU A 528 30.55 11.34 5.28
CA GLU A 528 31.15 10.61 4.16
C GLU A 528 30.24 9.46 3.72
N LEU A 529 29.92 9.41 2.43
CA LEU A 529 29.17 8.33 1.79
C LEU A 529 30.16 7.30 1.24
N VAL A 530 30.45 6.27 2.05
CA VAL A 530 31.57 5.33 1.82
C VAL A 530 31.50 4.65 0.44
N ASP A 531 30.32 4.20 0.03
CA ASP A 531 30.14 3.52 -1.27
C ASP A 531 30.12 4.45 -2.49
N ARG A 532 30.08 5.77 -2.27
CA ARG A 532 29.95 6.79 -3.33
C ARG A 532 31.14 7.75 -3.41
N GLY A 533 32.08 7.67 -2.46
CA GLY A 533 33.27 8.54 -2.41
C GLY A 533 32.95 10.04 -2.28
N LYS A 534 31.77 10.40 -1.75
CA LYS A 534 31.30 11.79 -1.65
C LYS A 534 31.20 12.21 -0.18
N CYS A 535 31.78 13.36 0.16
CA CYS A 535 31.55 14.05 1.43
C CYS A 535 30.50 15.15 1.25
N LEU A 536 29.62 15.30 2.24
CA LEU A 536 28.64 16.37 2.34
C LEU A 536 28.81 17.08 3.70
N GLU A 537 28.55 18.38 3.73
CA GLU A 537 28.46 19.14 4.98
C GLU A 537 27.00 19.27 5.38
N VAL A 538 26.68 19.05 6.66
CA VAL A 538 25.34 19.18 7.23
C VAL A 538 25.27 20.42 8.10
N PRO A 539 24.59 21.51 7.67
CA PRO A 539 24.44 22.73 8.44
C PRO A 539 23.73 22.53 9.79
N SER A 540 23.89 23.49 10.69
CA SER A 540 23.27 23.46 12.04
C SER A 540 21.75 23.53 12.04
N ASN A 541 21.16 24.03 10.94
CA ASN A 541 19.72 24.24 10.72
C ASN A 541 19.04 23.15 9.87
N GLU A 542 19.80 22.16 9.37
CA GLU A 542 19.33 21.14 8.43
C GLU A 542 19.51 19.73 8.98
N THR A 543 18.70 18.79 8.47
CA THR A 543 18.86 17.36 8.79
C THR A 543 19.77 16.68 7.78
N LEU A 544 20.38 15.57 8.19
CA LEU A 544 21.15 14.72 7.28
C LEU A 544 20.28 14.20 6.12
N LEU A 545 19.00 13.90 6.38
CA LEU A 545 18.03 13.50 5.35
C LEU A 545 17.83 14.58 4.28
N ASP A 546 17.62 15.84 4.70
CA ASP A 546 17.41 16.96 3.77
C ASP A 546 18.65 17.17 2.88
N VAL A 547 19.85 17.23 3.48
CA VAL A 547 21.13 17.41 2.78
C VAL A 547 21.42 16.26 1.80
N LEU A 548 21.08 15.01 2.16
CA LEU A 548 21.23 13.86 1.27
C LEU A 548 20.31 13.98 0.04
N ARG A 549 19.07 14.42 0.23
CA ARG A 549 18.09 14.62 -0.85
C ARG A 549 18.46 15.74 -1.80
N GLU A 550 18.86 16.91 -1.27
CA GLU A 550 19.35 18.02 -2.08
C GLU A 550 20.62 17.62 -2.86
N SER A 551 21.44 16.75 -2.28
CA SER A 551 22.62 16.17 -2.93
C SER A 551 22.34 15.09 -3.98
N GLY A 552 21.07 14.80 -4.26
CA GLY A 552 20.60 13.84 -5.27
C GLY A 552 20.47 12.39 -4.78
N PHE A 553 20.56 12.13 -3.48
CA PHE A 553 20.41 10.78 -2.91
C PHE A 553 18.99 10.55 -2.40
N ASP A 554 18.37 9.48 -2.88
CA ASP A 554 17.07 9.04 -2.38
C ASP A 554 17.26 8.29 -1.05
N VAL A 555 16.90 8.95 0.04
CA VAL A 555 16.88 8.37 1.38
C VAL A 555 15.42 8.24 1.81
N PRO A 556 14.95 7.01 2.10
CA PRO A 556 13.56 6.77 2.48
C PRO A 556 13.17 7.58 3.71
N SER A 557 11.95 8.11 3.75
CA SER A 557 11.38 8.70 4.97
C SER A 557 9.86 8.51 5.00
N SER A 558 9.29 8.60 6.20
CA SER A 558 7.84 8.52 6.41
C SER A 558 7.42 9.52 7.49
N CYS A 559 7.83 9.33 8.75
CA CYS A 559 7.46 10.26 9.82
C CYS A 559 8.28 11.57 9.85
N GLU A 560 9.57 11.53 9.47
CA GLU A 560 10.54 12.64 9.59
C GLU A 560 10.72 13.24 11.01
N VAL A 561 10.30 12.50 12.03
CA VAL A 561 10.36 12.86 13.46
C VAL A 561 10.95 11.75 14.33
N GLY A 562 11.53 10.71 13.73
CA GLY A 562 12.33 9.71 14.44
C GLY A 562 11.60 8.52 15.03
N ASN A 563 10.33 8.26 14.65
CA ASN A 563 9.48 7.20 15.21
C ASN A 563 9.40 5.91 14.39
N CYS A 564 9.55 5.97 13.06
CA CYS A 564 9.25 4.84 12.16
C CYS A 564 10.48 4.08 11.61
N ALA A 565 11.70 4.54 11.92
CA ALA A 565 12.97 4.02 11.38
C ALA A 565 13.13 3.99 9.85
N THR A 566 12.16 4.41 9.03
CA THR A 566 12.29 4.46 7.56
C THR A 566 13.53 5.25 7.11
N CYS A 567 13.91 6.31 7.83
CA CYS A 567 15.09 7.14 7.56
C CYS A 567 16.43 6.56 8.06
N LYS A 568 16.48 5.26 8.38
CA LYS A 568 17.67 4.56 8.90
C LYS A 568 18.76 4.47 7.82
N VAL A 569 19.95 4.92 8.17
CA VAL A 569 21.20 4.73 7.40
C VAL A 569 22.20 3.97 8.26
N ARG A 570 23.09 3.19 7.64
CA ARG A 570 24.10 2.42 8.37
C ARG A 570 25.26 3.33 8.76
N LEU A 571 25.63 3.35 10.04
CA LEU A 571 26.83 3.99 10.52
C LEU A 571 28.04 3.08 10.24
N VAL A 572 29.09 3.62 9.65
CA VAL A 572 30.35 2.90 9.36
C VAL A 572 31.45 3.36 10.33
N SER A 573 31.54 4.66 10.61
CA SER A 573 32.45 5.21 11.61
C SER A 573 32.02 6.60 12.09
N GLY A 574 32.64 7.08 13.16
CA GLY A 574 32.32 8.35 13.82
C GLY A 574 31.30 8.19 14.94
N ARG A 575 30.95 9.31 15.61
CA ARG A 575 30.02 9.35 16.73
C ARG A 575 28.73 10.06 16.33
N VAL A 576 27.60 9.53 16.76
CA VAL A 576 26.26 10.07 16.49
C VAL A 576 25.60 10.52 17.81
N ASP A 577 24.95 11.67 17.73
CA ASP A 577 23.93 12.13 18.67
C ASP A 577 22.59 11.52 18.23
N HIS A 578 22.17 10.44 18.89
CA HIS A 578 20.98 9.67 18.51
C HIS A 578 19.72 10.35 19.02
N ARG A 579 18.85 10.77 18.09
CA ARG A 579 17.55 11.38 18.39
C ARG A 579 16.43 10.51 17.84
N GLY A 580 15.22 10.66 18.39
CA GLY A 580 14.08 9.80 18.08
C GLY A 580 14.10 8.46 18.82
N THR A 581 13.00 7.71 18.70
CA THR A 581 12.70 6.50 19.48
C THR A 581 12.76 5.21 18.68
N ALA A 582 12.92 5.28 17.35
CA ALA A 582 12.75 4.12 16.47
C ALA A 582 13.94 3.15 16.39
N LEU A 583 15.07 3.45 17.05
CA LEU A 583 16.22 2.54 17.14
C LEU A 583 16.31 1.96 18.54
N GLU A 584 16.35 0.64 18.62
CA GLU A 584 16.76 -0.06 19.84
C GLU A 584 18.23 0.24 20.19
N GLU A 585 18.63 0.08 21.46
CA GLU A 585 19.97 0.44 21.95
C GLU A 585 21.09 -0.36 21.28
N ASN A 586 20.79 -1.60 20.87
CA ASN A 586 21.67 -2.46 20.07
C ASN A 586 21.87 -1.92 18.64
N GLU A 587 20.84 -1.34 18.01
CA GLU A 587 20.89 -0.82 16.64
C GLU A 587 21.65 0.49 16.53
N LYS A 588 21.60 1.34 17.58
CA LYS A 588 22.28 2.65 17.61
C LYS A 588 23.79 2.54 17.34
N ARG A 589 24.43 1.44 17.71
CA ARG A 589 25.86 1.20 17.43
C ARG A 589 26.19 1.25 15.94
N ASP A 590 25.32 0.68 15.11
CA ASP A 590 25.58 0.42 13.68
C ASP A 590 24.65 1.24 12.76
N ASN A 591 23.75 2.07 13.30
CA ASN A 591 22.69 2.75 12.53
C ASN A 591 22.34 4.14 13.07
N MET A 592 21.85 5.00 12.19
CA MET A 592 21.46 6.39 12.48
C MET A 592 20.14 6.74 11.80
N LEU A 593 19.28 7.51 12.47
CA LEU A 593 18.06 8.06 11.87
C LEU A 593 18.40 9.40 11.19
N SER A 594 18.65 9.38 9.89
CA SER A 594 19.07 10.56 9.12
C SER A 594 18.11 11.76 9.20
N CYS A 595 16.83 11.50 9.48
CA CYS A 595 15.81 12.53 9.62
C CYS A 595 15.85 13.31 10.94
N VAL A 596 16.58 12.85 11.96
CA VAL A 596 16.58 13.47 13.29
C VAL A 596 17.93 13.48 14.01
N SER A 597 18.74 12.43 13.89
CA SER A 597 20.04 12.31 14.55
C SER A 597 21.09 13.22 13.90
N ARG A 598 22.12 13.60 14.66
CA ARG A 598 23.25 14.41 14.16
C ARG A 598 24.59 13.68 14.32
N GLY A 599 25.56 13.97 13.47
CA GLY A 599 26.94 13.51 13.64
C GLY A 599 27.71 14.44 14.59
N VAL A 600 28.74 13.92 15.24
CA VAL A 600 29.68 14.71 16.06
C VAL A 600 30.99 14.85 15.28
N GLY A 601 31.23 16.03 14.70
CA GLY A 601 32.42 16.33 13.90
C GLY A 601 32.38 15.70 12.50
N ARG A 602 32.87 14.47 12.35
CA ARG A 602 32.82 13.70 11.10
C ARG A 602 32.30 12.30 11.34
N ILE A 603 31.36 11.87 10.49
CA ILE A 603 30.85 10.50 10.46
C ILE A 603 30.98 9.92 9.05
N ALA A 604 31.08 8.59 8.95
CA ALA A 604 30.97 7.87 7.69
C ALA A 604 29.75 6.97 7.73
N ILE A 605 28.93 7.00 6.68
CA ILE A 605 27.70 6.22 6.57
C ILE A 605 27.66 5.43 5.25
N LYS A 606 26.87 4.37 5.28
CA LYS A 606 26.45 3.59 4.13
C LYS A 606 24.94 3.73 3.97
N LEU A 607 24.50 4.19 2.80
CA LEU A 607 23.08 4.21 2.46
C LEU A 607 22.60 2.75 2.32
N LEU A 608 21.38 2.46 2.77
CA LEU A 608 20.81 1.11 2.69
C LEU A 608 20.21 0.79 1.29
N VAL A 609 20.53 1.60 0.28
CA VAL A 609 20.02 1.53 -1.10
C VAL A 609 21.14 1.86 -2.11
N ASP A 610 21.25 1.05 -3.17
CA ASP A 610 22.22 1.17 -4.27
C ASP A 610 21.73 2.05 -5.44
#